data_AF-A0A7R8WYD5-F1
#
_entry.id   AF-A0A7R8WYD5-F1
#
_cell.length_a   1.000
_cell.length_b   1.000
_cell.length_c   1.000
_cell.angle_alpha   90.00
_cell.angle_beta   90.00
_cell.angle_gamma   90.00
#
_symmetry.space_group_name_H-M   'P 1'
#
loop_
_entity.id
_entity.type
_entity.pdbx_description
1 polymer ?
#
loop_
_entity_poly.entity_id
_entity_poly.type
_entity_poly.pdbx_seq_one_letter_code
_entity_poly.pdbx_strand_id
1 'polypeptide(L)'
;ARDFRLHVRVRAKLPLQCQRCLEVYEEEVDSDTELVLVQTEAEAELLPEDLEPHLVEDEVLDVLSLIEDELLLSVPSIPRHPQGQLNLSFVPEKKMAVQQNKKTRSRRGMRRSHDSLSGPTLSVDSTTGETHRRHHVTPDGFYRGRQVIESAVEEIDEE
;
A
#
# COMPACT_ATOMS: atom_id res chain seq x y z
N ALA A 1 8.67 -46.63 2.06
CA ALA A 1 9.33 -45.54 2.80
C ALA A 1 9.11 -45.76 4.28
N ARG A 2 10.06 -45.42 5.15
CA ARG A 2 9.77 -45.32 6.58
C ARG A 2 8.97 -44.04 6.76
N ASP A 3 7.71 -44.16 7.15
CA ASP A 3 6.84 -43.01 7.41
C ASP A 3 7.08 -42.58 8.86
N PHE A 4 7.99 -41.61 9.06
CA PHE A 4 8.25 -41.04 10.38
C PHE A 4 7.35 -39.83 10.58
N ARG A 5 6.38 -39.99 11.47
CA ARG A 5 5.43 -38.94 11.83
C ARG A 5 5.82 -38.30 13.14
N LEU A 6 5.77 -36.99 13.18
CA LEU A 6 6.05 -36.18 14.35
C LEU A 6 4.79 -35.40 14.71
N HIS A 7 4.27 -35.66 15.90
CA HIS A 7 3.18 -34.89 16.47
C HIS A 7 3.75 -33.79 17.35
N VAL A 8 3.48 -32.53 17.02
CA VAL A 8 4.03 -31.36 17.69
C VAL A 8 2.90 -30.57 18.31
N ARG A 9 3.00 -30.29 19.61
CA ARG A 9 2.08 -29.42 20.31
C ARG A 9 2.84 -28.30 21.01
N VAL A 10 2.52 -27.06 20.67
CA VAL A 10 3.17 -25.87 21.24
C VAL A 10 2.14 -25.02 21.98
N ARG A 11 2.39 -24.76 23.26
CA ARG A 11 1.59 -23.85 24.09
C ARG A 11 2.47 -22.75 24.65
N ALA A 12 2.15 -21.50 24.33
CA ALA A 12 2.95 -20.36 24.73
C ALA A 12 2.10 -19.10 24.93
N LYS A 13 2.66 -18.16 25.71
CA LYS A 13 2.18 -16.78 25.78
C LYS A 13 3.21 -15.89 25.10
N LEU A 14 2.83 -15.30 23.97
CA LEU A 14 3.73 -14.50 23.14
C LEU A 14 3.45 -13.01 23.36
N PRO A 15 4.45 -12.21 23.75
CA PRO A 15 4.30 -10.76 23.79
C PRO A 15 4.33 -10.22 22.36
N LEU A 16 3.18 -9.77 21.85
CA LEU A 16 3.06 -9.19 20.51
C LEU A 16 2.80 -7.69 20.59
N GLN A 17 3.24 -6.95 19.57
CA GLN A 17 2.95 -5.53 19.45
C GLN A 17 1.64 -5.32 18.70
N CYS A 18 0.69 -4.63 19.32
CA CYS A 18 -0.59 -4.33 18.69
C CYS A 18 -0.45 -3.33 17.53
N GLN A 19 -0.88 -3.72 16.32
CA GLN A 19 -0.90 -2.86 15.13
C GLN A 19 -1.94 -1.72 15.17
N ARG A 20 -2.72 -1.61 16.27
CA ARG A 20 -3.71 -0.53 16.46
C ARG A 20 -3.24 0.54 17.45
N CYS A 21 -2.74 0.15 18.62
CA CYS A 21 -2.31 1.08 19.67
C CYS A 21 -0.79 1.12 19.88
N LEU A 22 -0.02 0.22 19.27
CA LEU A 22 1.43 0.05 19.43
C LEU A 22 1.89 -0.43 20.82
N GLU A 23 0.97 -0.76 21.73
CA GLU A 23 1.28 -1.38 23.02
C GLU A 23 1.49 -2.89 22.89
N VAL A 24 2.28 -3.45 23.81
CA VAL A 24 2.52 -4.90 23.92
C VAL A 24 1.32 -5.56 24.60
N TYR A 25 0.89 -6.71 24.09
CA TYR A 25 -0.14 -7.56 24.70
C TYR A 25 0.28 -9.02 24.65
N GLU A 26 -0.32 -9.85 25.51
CA GLU A 26 -0.08 -11.29 25.53
C GLU A 26 -1.06 -12.00 24.59
N GLU A 27 -0.53 -12.64 23.55
CA GLU A 27 -1.26 -13.58 22.70
C GLU A 27 -1.07 -15.00 23.24
N GLU A 28 -2.16 -15.76 23.35
CA GLU A 28 -2.11 -17.16 23.78
C GLU A 28 -2.13 -18.06 22.55
N VAL A 29 -1.08 -18.88 22.39
CA VAL A 29 -0.93 -19.84 21.30
C VAL A 29 -1.10 -21.26 21.84
N ASP A 30 -1.95 -22.07 21.21
CA ASP A 30 -2.05 -23.53 21.38
C ASP A 30 -2.13 -24.14 19.96
N SER A 31 -0.98 -24.53 19.41
CA SER A 31 -0.86 -25.21 18.13
C SER A 31 -0.73 -26.71 18.32
N ASP A 32 -1.34 -27.49 17.42
CA ASP A 32 -1.35 -28.95 17.43
C ASP A 32 -1.26 -29.45 15.97
N THR A 33 -0.06 -29.87 15.55
CA THR A 33 0.30 -30.14 14.15
C THR A 33 0.93 -31.54 14.02
N GLU A 34 0.63 -32.24 12.93
CA GLU A 34 1.25 -33.53 12.58
C GLU A 34 2.11 -33.35 11.33
N LEU A 35 3.41 -33.59 11.47
CA LEU A 35 4.43 -33.40 10.42
C LEU A 35 4.98 -34.75 9.96
N VAL A 36 5.35 -34.84 8.68
CA VAL A 36 6.05 -35.99 8.10
C VAL A 36 7.50 -35.60 7.84
N LEU A 37 8.43 -36.34 8.46
CA LEU A 37 9.86 -36.08 8.28
C LEU A 37 10.31 -36.59 6.91
N VAL A 38 10.87 -35.71 6.09
CA VAL A 38 11.39 -35.99 4.75
C VAL A 38 12.84 -35.53 4.65
N GLN A 39 13.65 -36.19 3.83
CA GLN A 39 15.07 -35.81 3.66
C GLN A 39 15.30 -34.96 2.42
N THR A 40 14.35 -34.96 1.48
CA THR A 40 14.47 -34.23 0.21
C THR A 40 13.14 -33.65 -0.24
N GLU A 41 13.20 -32.58 -1.05
CA GLU A 41 12.00 -31.99 -1.67
C GLU A 41 11.25 -32.99 -2.56
N ALA A 42 11.97 -33.89 -3.24
CA ALA A 42 11.37 -34.92 -4.07
C ALA A 42 10.50 -35.91 -3.26
N GLU A 43 10.85 -36.17 -2.00
CA GLU A 43 10.01 -36.97 -1.10
C GLU A 43 8.78 -36.18 -0.63
N ALA A 44 8.94 -34.87 -0.40
CA ALA A 44 7.84 -33.98 -0.02
C ALA A 44 6.76 -33.89 -1.11
N GLU A 45 7.15 -33.78 -2.38
CA GLU A 45 6.23 -33.72 -3.52
C GLU A 45 5.39 -34.99 -3.72
N LEU A 46 5.87 -36.13 -3.21
CA LEU A 46 5.17 -37.40 -3.27
C LEU A 46 4.17 -37.58 -2.13
N LEU A 47 4.12 -36.66 -1.16
CA LEU A 47 3.19 -36.74 -0.06
C LEU A 47 1.75 -36.43 -0.51
N PRO A 48 0.76 -37.09 0.12
CA PRO A 48 -0.63 -36.66 0.09
C PRO A 48 -0.81 -35.19 0.49
N GLU A 49 -1.81 -34.50 -0.09
CA GLU A 49 -2.08 -33.08 0.17
C GLU A 49 -2.49 -32.77 1.62
N ASP A 50 -2.92 -33.77 2.39
CA ASP A 50 -3.33 -33.65 3.79
C ASP A 50 -2.18 -33.80 4.79
N LEU A 51 -0.96 -34.07 4.32
CA LEU A 51 0.23 -34.23 5.15
C LEU A 51 1.22 -33.09 4.94
N GLU A 52 1.74 -32.56 6.05
CA GLU A 52 2.69 -31.46 6.03
C GLU A 52 4.14 -32.00 6.11
N PRO A 53 4.98 -31.76 5.09
CA PRO A 53 6.38 -32.17 5.11
C PRO A 53 7.23 -31.29 6.02
N HIS A 54 8.17 -31.91 6.74
CA HIS A 54 9.25 -31.23 7.42
C HIS A 54 10.60 -31.80 6.97
N LEU A 55 11.44 -30.96 6.34
CA LEU A 55 12.75 -31.34 5.83
C LEU A 55 13.76 -31.48 6.97
N VAL A 56 14.45 -32.62 7.03
CA VAL A 56 15.47 -32.92 8.02
C VAL A 56 16.83 -33.11 7.34
N GLU A 57 17.79 -32.27 7.70
CA GLU A 57 19.17 -32.38 7.23
C GLU A 57 19.97 -33.37 8.10
N ASP A 58 20.85 -34.16 7.49
CA ASP A 58 21.80 -35.06 8.16
C ASP A 58 21.19 -36.03 9.21
N GLU A 59 19.91 -36.38 9.07
CA GLU A 59 19.16 -37.20 10.03
C GLU A 59 19.06 -36.58 11.45
N VAL A 60 19.29 -35.27 11.59
CA VAL A 60 19.21 -34.53 12.85
C VAL A 60 18.08 -33.51 12.79
N LEU A 61 17.11 -33.65 13.70
CA LEU A 61 16.01 -32.71 13.83
C LEU A 61 16.39 -31.53 14.73
N ASP A 62 16.37 -30.31 14.20
CA ASP A 62 16.45 -29.09 15.01
C ASP A 62 15.07 -28.74 15.58
N VAL A 63 14.86 -29.16 16.83
CA VAL A 63 13.60 -28.95 17.55
C VAL A 63 13.35 -27.46 17.82
N LEU A 64 14.38 -26.63 17.97
CA LEU A 64 14.19 -25.20 18.25
C LEU A 64 13.66 -24.47 17.02
N SER A 65 14.26 -24.71 15.86
CA SER A 65 13.77 -24.15 14.59
C SER A 65 12.36 -24.62 14.28
N LEU A 66 12.07 -25.91 14.49
CA LEU A 66 10.71 -26.44 14.31
C LEU A 66 9.69 -25.70 15.20
N ILE A 67 10.00 -25.50 16.48
CA ILE A 67 9.10 -24.80 17.40
C ILE A 67 8.93 -23.33 16.97
N GLU A 68 9.98 -22.67 16.49
CA GLU A 68 9.92 -21.30 15.99
C GLU A 68 8.96 -21.18 14.79
N ASP A 69 9.10 -22.05 13.79
CA ASP A 69 8.24 -22.07 12.61
C ASP A 69 6.77 -22.28 12.99
N GLU A 70 6.48 -23.25 13.87
CA GLU A 70 5.12 -23.49 14.39
C GLU A 70 4.55 -22.28 15.14
N LEU A 71 5.37 -21.60 15.94
CA LEU A 71 4.96 -20.38 16.63
C LEU A 71 4.69 -19.24 15.65
N LEU A 72 5.52 -19.08 14.62
CA LEU A 72 5.35 -18.06 13.59
C LEU A 72 4.07 -18.26 12.78
N LEU A 73 3.76 -19.51 12.42
CA LEU A 73 2.53 -19.87 11.71
C LEU A 73 1.28 -19.66 12.57
N SER A 74 1.40 -19.79 13.88
CA SER A 74 0.31 -19.60 14.83
C SER A 74 0.02 -18.13 15.18
N VAL A 75 0.96 -17.22 14.91
CA VAL A 75 0.81 -15.79 15.21
C VAL A 75 -0.09 -15.12 14.16
N PRO A 76 -1.02 -14.22 14.57
CA PRO A 76 -1.85 -13.49 13.62
C PRO A 76 -1.01 -12.56 12.73
N SER A 77 -1.30 -12.53 11.43
CA SER A 77 -0.64 -11.64 10.46
C SER A 77 -0.79 -10.15 10.78
N ILE A 78 -1.85 -9.77 11.50
CA ILE A 78 -2.09 -8.41 12.01
C ILE A 78 -2.42 -8.50 13.50
N PRO A 79 -1.42 -8.50 14.39
CA PRO A 79 -1.64 -8.66 15.83
C PRO A 79 -2.40 -7.46 16.41
N ARG A 80 -3.47 -7.75 17.15
CA ARG A 80 -4.33 -6.74 17.77
C ARG A 80 -4.87 -7.26 19.09
N HIS A 81 -5.00 -6.36 20.07
CA HIS A 81 -5.69 -6.66 21.31
C HIS A 81 -7.09 -7.28 21.04
N PRO A 82 -7.48 -8.30 21.81
CA PRO A 82 -8.85 -8.79 21.85
C PRO A 82 -9.84 -7.65 22.11
N GLN A 83 -11.03 -7.74 21.50
CA GLN A 83 -12.05 -6.70 21.62
C GLN A 83 -12.37 -6.44 23.12
N GLY A 84 -12.16 -5.21 23.58
CA GLY A 84 -12.41 -4.80 24.98
C GLY A 84 -11.18 -4.70 25.88
N GLN A 85 -9.99 -5.14 25.43
CA GLN A 85 -8.73 -5.01 26.17
C GLN A 85 -7.86 -3.83 25.71
N LEU A 86 -8.36 -3.01 24.78
CA LEU A 86 -7.69 -1.76 24.46
C LEU A 86 -7.70 -0.89 25.71
N ASN A 87 -6.51 -0.56 26.20
CA ASN A 87 -6.31 0.53 27.14
C ASN A 87 -6.81 1.83 26.49
N LEU A 88 -8.11 2.10 26.63
CA LEU A 88 -8.75 3.36 26.23
C LEU A 88 -8.25 4.54 27.08
N SER A 89 -7.30 4.31 28.00
CA SER A 89 -6.58 5.35 28.75
C SER A 89 -5.74 6.25 27.85
N PHE A 90 -5.45 5.83 26.61
CA PHE A 90 -4.85 6.67 25.58
C PHE A 90 -5.84 6.98 24.44
N VAL A 91 -7.06 7.43 24.76
CA VAL A 91 -7.63 8.48 23.91
C VAL A 91 -6.99 9.75 24.43
N PRO A 92 -5.94 10.32 23.77
CA PRO A 92 -5.54 11.65 24.14
C PRO A 92 -6.79 12.50 24.02
N GLU A 93 -7.19 13.11 25.14
CA GLU A 93 -8.20 14.18 25.22
C GLU A 93 -7.85 15.38 24.32
N LYS A 94 -6.78 15.27 23.53
CA LYS A 94 -6.58 15.92 22.26
C LYS A 94 -7.73 15.57 21.32
N LYS A 95 -8.87 16.22 21.57
CA LYS A 95 -9.78 16.69 20.54
C LYS A 95 -8.91 17.00 19.34
N MET A 96 -9.06 16.24 18.26
CA MET A 96 -8.56 16.69 16.97
C MET A 96 -8.96 18.16 16.84
N ALA A 97 -8.10 19.00 16.29
CA ALA A 97 -8.42 20.41 16.11
C ALA A 97 -9.62 20.51 15.15
N VAL A 98 -10.82 20.42 15.71
CA VAL A 98 -12.10 20.49 15.02
C VAL A 98 -12.62 21.88 15.28
N GLN A 99 -13.08 22.53 14.22
CA GLN A 99 -13.74 23.81 14.36
C GLN A 99 -14.95 23.67 15.29
N GLN A 100 -15.03 24.50 16.33
CA GLN A 100 -16.21 24.51 17.22
C GLN A 100 -17.47 24.97 16.48
N ASN A 101 -17.30 25.92 15.56
CA ASN A 101 -18.39 26.53 14.80
C ASN A 101 -18.19 26.39 13.30
N LYS A 102 -19.29 26.17 12.58
CA LYS A 102 -19.32 26.16 11.10
C LYS A 102 -18.92 27.53 10.57
N LYS A 103 -17.93 27.58 9.66
CA LYS A 103 -17.57 28.83 8.97
C LYS A 103 -18.76 29.34 8.13
N THR A 104 -19.10 30.62 8.29
CA THR A 104 -20.20 31.26 7.54
C THR A 104 -19.90 31.32 6.04
N ARG A 105 -20.95 31.38 5.20
CA ARG A 105 -20.80 31.52 3.74
C ARG A 105 -19.99 32.77 3.38
N SER A 106 -20.21 33.90 4.07
CA SER A 106 -19.45 35.15 3.88
C SER A 106 -17.95 34.97 4.15
N ARG A 107 -17.55 34.40 5.30
CA ARG A 107 -16.12 34.15 5.60
C ARG A 107 -15.48 33.18 4.61
N ARG A 108 -16.21 32.16 4.15
CA ARG A 108 -15.73 31.26 3.10
C ARG A 108 -15.56 32.00 1.77
N GLY A 109 -16.51 32.87 1.42
CA GLY A 109 -16.47 33.68 0.20
C GLY A 109 -15.29 34.65 0.19
N MET A 110 -15.08 35.41 1.28
CA MET A 110 -13.93 36.30 1.43
C MET A 110 -12.60 35.56 1.38
N ARG A 111 -12.53 34.34 1.92
CA ARG A 111 -11.30 33.54 1.80
C ARG A 111 -11.02 33.13 0.36
N ARG A 112 -12.06 32.79 -0.40
CA ARG A 112 -11.97 32.33 -1.80
C ARG A 112 -12.00 33.47 -2.81
N SER A 113 -12.05 34.74 -2.40
CA SER A 113 -12.10 35.88 -3.33
C SER A 113 -10.82 36.03 -4.14
N HIS A 114 -9.71 35.49 -3.63
CA HIS A 114 -8.42 35.49 -4.31
C HIS A 114 -8.18 34.21 -5.12
N ASP A 115 -9.06 33.20 -5.03
CA ASP A 115 -8.93 31.91 -5.75
C ASP A 115 -9.44 32.03 -7.21
N SER A 116 -9.26 33.18 -7.87
CA SER A 116 -9.61 33.36 -9.27
C SER A 116 -8.47 32.90 -10.18
N LEU A 117 -8.83 32.25 -11.28
CA LEU A 117 -7.87 31.92 -12.33
C LEU A 117 -7.66 33.16 -13.20
N SER A 118 -6.40 33.53 -13.44
CA SER A 118 -6.06 34.53 -14.46
C SER A 118 -6.03 33.87 -15.84
N GLY A 119 -6.66 34.53 -16.81
CA GLY A 119 -6.56 34.12 -18.21
C GLY A 119 -5.15 34.36 -18.77
N PRO A 120 -4.71 33.57 -19.76
CA PRO A 120 -3.44 33.83 -20.44
C PRO A 120 -3.52 35.12 -21.26
N THR A 121 -2.42 35.86 -21.34
CA THR A 121 -2.32 37.03 -22.23
C THR A 121 -2.18 36.57 -23.69
N LEU A 122 -3.20 36.84 -24.49
CA LEU A 122 -3.23 36.53 -25.92
C LEU A 122 -2.87 37.78 -26.74
N SER A 123 -2.25 37.56 -27.89
CA SER A 123 -1.89 38.54 -28.92
C SER A 123 -2.36 38.02 -30.27
N VAL A 124 -2.55 38.90 -31.23
CA VAL A 124 -2.89 38.55 -32.62
C VAL A 124 -1.62 38.70 -33.47
N ASP A 125 -1.32 37.73 -34.33
CA ASP A 125 -0.20 37.85 -35.28
C ASP A 125 -0.56 38.81 -36.43
N SER A 126 0.42 39.58 -36.88
CA SER A 126 0.23 40.63 -37.88
C SER A 126 0.01 40.11 -39.31
N THR A 127 0.52 38.92 -39.62
CA THR A 127 0.52 38.37 -40.99
C THR A 127 -0.60 37.37 -41.17
N THR A 128 -0.80 36.45 -40.22
CA THR A 128 -1.84 35.41 -40.32
C THR A 128 -3.16 35.81 -39.65
N GLY A 129 -3.15 36.80 -38.76
CA GLY A 129 -4.34 37.21 -38.00
C GLY A 129 -4.76 36.23 -36.89
N GLU A 130 -3.97 35.19 -36.63
CA GLU A 130 -4.26 34.18 -35.62
C GLU A 130 -3.99 34.69 -34.19
N THR A 131 -4.79 34.22 -33.23
CA THR A 131 -4.54 34.48 -31.81
C THR A 131 -3.53 33.49 -31.24
N HIS A 132 -2.48 34.01 -30.60
CA HIS A 132 -1.42 33.23 -29.98
C HIS A 132 -1.08 33.77 -28.59
N ARG A 133 -0.37 32.98 -27.78
CA ARG A 133 0.16 33.48 -26.50
C ARG A 133 1.22 34.54 -26.74
N ARG A 134 1.20 35.62 -25.94
CA ARG A 134 2.20 36.68 -26.06
C ARG A 134 3.61 36.10 -25.96
N HIS A 135 4.50 36.51 -26.87
CA HIS A 135 5.88 36.00 -27.00
C HIS A 135 6.03 34.51 -27.37
N HIS A 136 4.98 33.86 -27.85
CA HIS A 136 5.02 32.50 -28.37
C HIS A 136 4.73 32.50 -29.88
N VAL A 137 5.13 31.44 -30.56
CA VAL A 137 4.83 31.20 -31.98
C VAL A 137 3.34 30.84 -32.12
N THR A 138 2.71 31.20 -33.25
CA THR A 138 1.34 30.78 -33.59
C THR A 138 1.29 29.27 -33.88
N PRO A 139 0.10 28.64 -33.82
CA PRO A 139 -0.06 27.25 -34.26
C PRO A 139 0.45 27.00 -35.69
N ASP A 140 0.21 27.96 -36.60
CA ASP A 140 0.69 27.92 -37.97
C ASP A 140 2.20 28.15 -38.12
N GLY A 141 2.95 28.34 -37.03
CA GLY A 141 4.41 28.45 -37.07
C GLY A 141 4.93 29.87 -37.33
N PHE A 142 4.10 30.91 -37.19
CA PHE A 142 4.50 32.31 -37.38
C PHE A 142 4.88 33.01 -36.06
N TYR A 143 5.88 33.90 -36.12
CA TYR A 143 6.23 34.79 -35.01
C TYR A 143 6.73 36.13 -35.52
N ARG A 144 6.08 37.22 -35.07
CA ARG A 144 6.38 38.60 -35.52
C ARG A 144 6.31 38.71 -37.05
N GLY A 145 5.30 38.07 -37.64
CA GLY A 145 5.03 38.10 -39.07
C GLY A 145 6.00 37.32 -39.96
N ARG A 146 6.88 36.48 -39.39
CA ARG A 146 7.77 35.58 -40.14
C ARG A 146 7.43 34.14 -39.82
N GLN A 147 7.46 33.26 -40.83
CA GLN A 147 7.35 31.82 -40.63
C GLN A 147 8.66 31.29 -40.03
N VAL A 148 8.58 30.74 -38.83
CA VAL A 148 9.73 30.21 -38.07
C VAL A 148 9.70 28.69 -38.03
N ILE A 149 8.51 28.09 -38.19
CA ILE A 149 8.31 26.64 -38.29
C ILE A 149 7.55 26.37 -39.58
N GLU A 150 8.08 25.48 -40.41
CA GLU A 150 7.34 24.93 -41.56
C GLU A 150 6.32 23.93 -41.00
N SER A 151 5.09 24.39 -40.86
CA SER A 151 3.93 23.58 -40.50
C SER A 151 3.48 22.79 -41.73
N ALA A 152 3.64 21.46 -41.67
CA ALA A 152 3.10 20.57 -42.69
C ALA A 152 1.57 20.51 -42.52
N VAL A 153 0.84 21.27 -43.33
CA VAL A 153 -0.61 21.10 -43.46
C VAL A 153 -0.81 20.01 -44.50
N GLU A 154 -1.22 18.81 -44.07
CA GLU A 154 -1.81 17.82 -44.98
C GLU A 154 -3.21 18.34 -45.37
N GLU A 155 -3.41 18.59 -46.66
CA GLU A 155 -4.73 18.88 -47.23
C GLU A 155 -5.62 17.65 -46.98
N ILE A 156 -6.67 17.81 -46.17
CA ILE A 156 -7.74 16.80 -46.10
C ILE A 156 -8.61 17.06 -47.32
N ASP A 157 -8.39 16.26 -48.38
CA ASP A 157 -9.33 16.16 -49.49
C ASP A 157 -10.68 15.64 -48.95
N GLU A 158 -11.70 16.49 -48.97
CA GLU A 158 -13.09 16.09 -48.73
C GLU A 158 -13.60 15.31 -49.96
N GLU A 159 -13.76 13.99 -49.82
CA GLU A 159 -14.71 13.17 -50.60
C GLU A 159 -15.77 12.54 -49.68
#